data_AF-A0A158EH80-F1
#
_entry.id   AF-A0A158EH80-F1
#
_cell.length_a   1.000
_cell.length_b   1.000
_cell.length_c   1.000
_cell.angle_alpha   90.00
_cell.angle_beta   90.00
_cell.angle_gamma   90.00
#
_symmetry.space_group_name_H-M   'P 1'
#
loop_
_entity.id
_entity.type
_entity.pdbx_description
1 polymer ?
#
loop_
_entity_poly.entity_id
_entity_poly.type
_entity_poly.pdbx_seq_one_letter_code
_entity_poly.pdbx_strand_id
1 'polypeptide(L)'
;MEFQPGQRAQGLWLRNSGDAPIHAQVRVQHWSQTDHKDTLDPTHNIVASPPFIAIAPHAEQLVRIVPVEPPTDTEQAYRLLIDELPETQSDGAPKPAGLTFLIRYSIPIFLSATSAVPSNPDHSSGRDTPITDLAGLQATLNIPSPSDRTGTLVVTNTGRQHIKISELAFLNTRGSKTILSKGLLGYVLPHSQMSWTLHDLPAPATLSNGKFEGKINEDLGAQELPITIRLP
;
A
#
# COMPACT_ATOMS: atom_id res chain seq x y z
N MET A 1 0.53 7.69 3.99
CA MET A 1 0.64 8.71 5.06
C MET A 1 1.05 7.99 6.33
N GLU A 2 2.03 8.51 7.07
CA GLU A 2 2.54 7.85 8.28
C GLU A 2 2.59 8.87 9.42
N PHE A 3 1.98 8.53 10.55
CA PHE A 3 1.94 9.33 11.76
C PHE A 3 2.99 8.85 12.74
N GLN A 4 3.89 9.75 13.13
CA GLN A 4 4.82 9.48 14.21
C GLN A 4 4.10 9.43 15.57
N PRO A 5 4.63 8.70 16.57
CA PRO A 5 4.03 8.65 17.90
C PRO A 5 3.82 10.06 18.48
N GLY A 6 2.60 10.33 18.94
CA GLY A 6 2.22 11.64 19.50
C GLY A 6 1.85 12.72 18.48
N GLN A 7 1.96 12.45 17.17
CA GLN A 7 1.51 13.38 16.13
C GLN A 7 -0.02 13.46 16.11
N ARG A 8 -0.56 14.64 16.42
CA ARG A 8 -2.01 14.82 16.65
C ARG A 8 -2.83 15.03 15.37
N ALA A 9 -2.21 15.43 14.27
CA ALA A 9 -2.91 15.64 13.01
C ALA A 9 -1.93 15.68 11.82
N GLN A 10 -2.45 15.35 10.63
CA GLN A 10 -1.83 15.67 9.34
C GLN A 10 -2.86 16.29 8.40
N GLY A 11 -2.38 17.10 7.45
CA GLY A 11 -3.19 17.72 6.41
C GLY A 11 -2.99 17.01 5.07
N LEU A 12 -4.07 16.77 4.34
CA LEU A 12 -4.07 16.32 2.96
C LEU A 12 -4.77 17.37 2.10
N TRP A 13 -4.06 17.93 1.13
CA TRP A 13 -4.65 18.81 0.12
C TRP A 13 -5.25 17.98 -1.01
N LEU A 14 -6.52 18.21 -1.27
CA LEU A 14 -7.24 17.67 -2.42
C LEU A 14 -7.39 18.78 -3.44
N ARG A 15 -6.91 18.55 -4.66
CA ARG A 15 -6.95 19.53 -5.74
C ARG A 15 -7.87 19.05 -6.85
N ASN A 16 -8.80 19.89 -7.25
CA ASN A 16 -9.56 19.68 -8.47
C ASN A 16 -8.78 20.31 -9.63
N SER A 17 -8.27 19.50 -10.56
CA SER A 17 -7.60 19.98 -11.76
C SER A 17 -8.53 20.12 -12.97
N GLY A 18 -9.80 19.73 -12.84
CA GLY A 18 -10.79 19.80 -13.91
C GLY A 18 -11.62 21.09 -13.90
N ASP A 19 -12.54 21.17 -14.86
CA ASP A 19 -13.37 22.35 -15.13
C ASP A 19 -14.77 22.27 -14.50
N ALA A 20 -15.12 21.14 -13.88
CA ALA A 20 -16.40 20.90 -13.18
C ALA A 20 -16.16 20.76 -11.67
N PRO A 21 -17.13 21.14 -10.81
CA PRO A 21 -17.00 20.97 -9.36
C PRO A 21 -16.95 19.47 -8.99
N ILE A 22 -16.13 19.14 -7.98
CA ILE A 22 -16.08 17.78 -7.42
C ILE A 22 -16.80 17.78 -6.08
N HIS A 23 -17.80 16.92 -5.94
CA HIS A 23 -18.39 16.58 -4.65
C HIS A 23 -17.82 15.25 -4.18
N ALA A 24 -17.34 15.17 -2.94
CA ALA A 24 -16.79 13.93 -2.43
C ALA A 24 -17.13 13.67 -0.96
N GLN A 25 -17.22 12.39 -0.60
CA GLN A 25 -17.23 11.91 0.76
C GLN A 25 -15.84 11.43 1.16
N VAL A 26 -15.39 11.84 2.33
CA VAL A 26 -14.10 11.47 2.91
C VAL A 26 -14.35 10.65 4.19
N ARG A 27 -13.78 9.45 4.26
CA ARG A 27 -13.91 8.57 5.43
C ARG A 27 -12.65 7.75 5.67
N VAL A 28 -12.43 7.36 6.92
CA VAL A 28 -11.34 6.45 7.28
C VAL A 28 -11.90 5.10 7.67
N GLN A 29 -11.24 4.03 7.24
CA GLN A 29 -11.56 2.64 7.60
C GLN A 29 -10.34 2.02 8.26
N HIS A 30 -10.56 1.22 9.30
CA HIS A 30 -9.51 0.35 9.84
C HIS A 30 -9.19 -0.72 8.81
N TRP A 31 -7.90 -0.95 8.58
CA TRP A 31 -7.42 -1.87 7.56
C TRP A 31 -6.70 -3.03 8.23
N SER A 32 -7.24 -4.23 8.01
CA SER A 32 -6.67 -5.49 8.47
C SER A 32 -6.47 -6.46 7.31
N GLN A 33 -5.72 -7.53 7.55
CA GLN A 33 -5.49 -8.60 6.58
C GLN A 33 -5.85 -9.94 7.19
N THR A 34 -6.91 -10.56 6.66
CA THR A 34 -7.44 -11.85 7.13
C THR A 34 -7.58 -12.76 5.93
N ASP A 35 -7.21 -14.03 6.07
CA ASP A 35 -7.25 -15.02 4.98
C ASP A 35 -6.57 -14.54 3.67
N HIS A 36 -5.43 -13.86 3.82
CA HIS A 36 -4.66 -13.28 2.72
C HIS A 36 -5.40 -12.19 1.91
N LYS A 37 -6.36 -11.50 2.53
CA LYS A 37 -7.15 -10.43 1.89
C LYS A 37 -7.25 -9.21 2.77
N ASP A 38 -7.28 -8.05 2.13
CA ASP A 38 -7.55 -6.78 2.79
C ASP A 38 -9.02 -6.73 3.25
N THR A 39 -9.23 -6.39 4.51
CA THR A 39 -10.54 -6.10 5.10
C THR A 39 -10.56 -4.64 5.58
N LEU A 40 -11.67 -3.94 5.30
CA LEU A 40 -11.87 -2.54 5.67
C LEU A 40 -13.12 -2.42 6.55
N ASP A 41 -12.94 -1.99 7.79
CA ASP A 41 -14.01 -1.86 8.77
C ASP A 41 -14.20 -0.38 9.18
N PRO A 42 -15.43 0.06 9.48
CA PRO A 42 -15.67 1.36 10.11
C PRO A 42 -14.88 1.54 11.41
N THR A 43 -14.37 2.74 11.63
CA THR A 43 -13.58 3.08 12.82
C THR A 43 -13.85 4.51 13.29
N HIS A 44 -13.62 4.74 14.58
CA HIS A 44 -13.64 6.06 15.21
C HIS A 44 -12.26 6.47 15.75
N ASN A 45 -11.25 5.59 15.62
CA ASN A 45 -9.91 5.80 16.18
C ASN A 45 -9.13 6.87 15.43
N ILE A 46 -9.58 7.20 14.21
CA ILE A 46 -9.01 8.22 13.35
C ILE A 46 -10.14 8.85 12.53
N VAL A 47 -10.13 10.17 12.45
CA VAL A 47 -11.20 10.95 11.82
C VAL A 47 -10.63 11.82 10.72
N ALA A 48 -11.34 11.89 9.59
CA ALA A 48 -11.09 12.85 8.52
C ALA A 48 -12.10 13.99 8.59
N SER A 49 -11.64 15.23 8.47
CA SER A 49 -12.50 16.41 8.54
C SER A 49 -12.12 17.46 7.49
N PRO A 50 -13.10 18.02 6.75
CA PRO A 50 -14.52 17.67 6.78
C PRO A 50 -14.83 16.33 6.07
N PRO A 51 -15.91 15.62 6.45
CA PRO A 51 -16.27 14.31 5.86
C PRO A 51 -17.00 14.42 4.52
N PHE A 52 -17.50 15.61 4.16
CA PHE A 52 -18.07 15.92 2.86
C PHE A 52 -17.47 17.22 2.36
N ILE A 53 -17.07 17.23 1.09
CA ILE A 53 -16.41 18.37 0.45
C ILE A 53 -17.04 18.68 -0.89
N ALA A 54 -16.98 19.95 -1.24
CA ALA A 54 -17.20 20.45 -2.59
C ALA A 54 -15.95 21.24 -3.00
N ILE A 55 -15.30 20.83 -4.08
CA ILE A 55 -14.09 21.49 -4.59
C ILE A 55 -14.44 22.12 -5.94
N ALA A 56 -14.46 23.44 -5.98
CA ALA A 56 -14.70 24.18 -7.22
C ALA A 56 -13.63 23.86 -8.29
N PRO A 57 -13.91 24.11 -9.57
CA PRO A 57 -12.92 23.98 -10.64
C PRO A 57 -11.61 24.69 -10.28
N HIS A 58 -10.48 23.99 -10.50
CA HIS A 58 -9.12 24.48 -10.20
C HIS A 58 -8.83 24.85 -8.73
N ALA A 59 -9.73 24.53 -7.79
CA ALA A 59 -9.57 24.85 -6.38
C ALA A 59 -8.92 23.70 -5.60
N GLU A 60 -8.54 24.01 -4.35
CA GLU A 60 -7.97 23.07 -3.40
C GLU A 60 -8.77 23.06 -2.10
N GLN A 61 -8.89 21.89 -1.47
CA GLN A 61 -9.55 21.69 -0.20
C GLN A 61 -8.62 20.92 0.75
N LEU A 62 -8.40 21.49 1.94
CA LEU A 62 -7.66 20.82 2.99
C LEU A 62 -8.57 19.84 3.74
N VAL A 63 -8.13 18.60 3.85
CA VAL A 63 -8.70 17.57 4.73
C VAL A 63 -7.72 17.31 5.86
N ARG A 64 -8.18 17.44 7.10
CA ARG A 64 -7.40 17.11 8.29
C ARG A 64 -7.67 15.68 8.73
N ILE A 65 -6.61 14.91 8.92
CA ILE A 65 -6.63 13.54 9.44
C ILE A 65 -6.14 13.57 10.88
N VAL A 66 -6.97 13.10 11.81
CA VAL A 66 -6.76 13.25 13.26
C VAL A 66 -6.92 11.90 13.94
N PRO A 67 -5.83 11.27 14.42
CA PRO A 67 -5.91 10.16 15.35
C PRO A 67 -6.57 10.61 16.66
N VAL A 68 -7.46 9.77 17.20
CA VAL A 68 -8.23 10.03 18.43
C VAL A 68 -7.69 9.19 19.58
N GLU A 69 -7.25 7.97 19.28
CA GLU A 69 -6.69 7.03 20.25
C GLU A 69 -5.17 7.19 20.40
N PRO A 70 -4.59 6.84 21.56
CA PRO A 70 -3.14 6.87 21.75
C PRO A 70 -2.43 5.82 20.87
N PRO A 71 -1.14 6.03 20.56
CA PRO A 71 -0.33 5.02 19.87
C PRO A 71 -0.29 3.71 20.64
N THR A 72 -0.25 2.60 19.92
CA THR A 72 -0.14 1.24 20.48
C THR A 72 1.29 0.70 20.30
N ASP A 73 1.54 -0.50 20.79
CA ASP A 73 2.83 -1.18 20.61
C ASP A 73 3.01 -1.79 19.23
N THR A 74 1.99 -1.86 18.39
CA THR A 74 2.11 -2.36 17.01
C THR A 74 1.51 -1.33 16.09
N GLU A 75 2.14 -1.09 14.94
CA GLU A 75 1.61 -0.12 13.98
C GLU A 75 0.15 -0.45 13.62
N GLN A 76 -0.69 0.58 13.61
CA GLN A 76 -2.10 0.46 13.21
C GLN A 76 -2.27 0.96 11.79
N ALA A 77 -3.01 0.22 10.98
CA ALA A 77 -3.21 0.53 9.56
C ALA A 77 -4.66 0.93 9.27
N TYR A 78 -4.80 1.92 8.39
CA TYR A 78 -6.08 2.48 7.98
C TYR A 78 -6.05 2.83 6.50
N ARG A 79 -7.23 2.97 5.89
CA ARG A 79 -7.41 3.53 4.56
C ARG A 79 -8.26 4.79 4.62
N LEU A 80 -7.73 5.89 4.10
CA LEU A 80 -8.51 7.08 3.77
C LEU A 80 -9.17 6.85 2.41
N LEU A 81 -10.50 6.78 2.41
CA LEU A 81 -11.32 6.67 1.22
C LEU A 81 -11.89 8.05 0.88
N ILE A 82 -11.71 8.45 -0.37
CA ILE A 82 -12.30 9.67 -0.94
C ILE A 82 -13.14 9.23 -2.13
N ASP A 83 -14.45 9.25 -1.94
CA ASP A 83 -15.43 8.83 -2.93
C ASP A 83 -16.05 10.04 -3.58
N GLU A 84 -15.92 10.16 -4.89
CA GLU A 84 -16.69 11.13 -5.67
C GLU A 84 -18.17 10.77 -5.62
N LEU A 85 -18.99 11.79 -5.38
CA LEU A 85 -20.44 11.68 -5.34
C LEU A 85 -21.00 12.09 -6.70
N PRO A 86 -22.00 11.36 -7.23
CA PRO A 86 -22.62 11.73 -8.49
C PRO A 86 -23.30 13.11 -8.36
N GLU A 87 -23.12 13.95 -9.37
CA GLU A 87 -23.87 15.20 -9.48
C GLU A 87 -25.37 14.87 -9.62
N THR A 88 -26.20 15.40 -8.73
CA THR A 88 -27.65 15.36 -8.92
C THR A 88 -28.00 16.30 -10.07
N GLN A 89 -28.17 15.76 -11.28
CA GLN A 89 -28.72 16.54 -12.39
C GLN A 89 -30.09 17.07 -11.99
N SER A 90 -30.31 18.37 -12.18
CA SER A 90 -31.58 19.03 -11.94
C SER A 90 -32.68 18.39 -12.79
N ASP A 91 -33.86 18.18 -12.19
CA ASP A 91 -35.04 17.63 -12.88
C ASP A 91 -35.34 18.42 -14.17
N GLY A 92 -35.16 17.77 -15.34
CA GLY A 92 -35.61 18.28 -16.64
C GLY A 92 -34.56 18.38 -17.76
N ALA A 93 -33.27 18.18 -17.50
CA ALA A 93 -32.26 18.14 -18.57
C ALA A 93 -32.23 16.74 -19.25
N PRO A 94 -32.17 16.64 -20.59
CA PRO A 94 -31.99 15.35 -21.26
C PRO A 94 -30.67 14.72 -20.78
N LYS A 95 -30.73 13.51 -20.19
CA LYS A 95 -29.51 12.75 -19.87
C LYS A 95 -28.73 12.54 -21.17
N PRO A 96 -27.48 13.04 -21.30
CA PRO A 96 -26.63 12.59 -22.38
C PRO A 96 -26.54 11.07 -22.29
N ALA A 97 -26.75 10.36 -23.40
CA ALA A 97 -26.46 8.94 -23.47
C ALA A 97 -24.94 8.79 -23.31
N GLY A 98 -24.49 8.54 -22.09
CA GLY A 98 -23.08 8.53 -21.73
C GLY A 98 -22.83 7.72 -20.47
N LEU A 99 -21.62 7.19 -20.37
CA LEU A 99 -21.14 6.44 -19.22
C LEU A 99 -20.56 7.42 -18.19
N THR A 100 -21.17 7.49 -17.00
CA THR A 100 -20.65 8.28 -15.87
C THR A 100 -19.71 7.42 -15.05
N PHE A 101 -18.46 7.86 -14.90
CA PHE A 101 -17.48 7.24 -14.01
C PHE A 101 -17.43 8.01 -12.69
N LEU A 102 -17.45 7.30 -11.56
CA LEU A 102 -17.18 7.86 -10.23
C LEU A 102 -15.84 7.33 -9.74
N ILE A 103 -15.00 8.22 -9.24
CA ILE A 103 -13.67 7.86 -8.78
C ILE A 103 -13.68 7.62 -7.26
N ARG A 104 -12.99 6.56 -6.83
CA ARG A 104 -12.66 6.29 -5.42
C ARG A 104 -11.15 6.26 -5.26
N TYR A 105 -10.60 7.18 -4.47
CA TYR A 105 -9.21 7.12 -4.03
C TYR A 105 -9.10 6.37 -2.71
N SER A 106 -8.05 5.57 -2.56
CA SER A 106 -7.74 4.80 -1.33
C SER A 106 -6.29 5.00 -0.92
N ILE A 107 -6.06 5.83 0.09
CA ILE A 107 -4.73 6.22 0.55
C ILE A 107 -4.42 5.48 1.87
N PRO A 108 -3.28 4.77 2.00
CA PRO A 108 -2.90 4.14 3.26
C PRO A 108 -2.49 5.18 4.30
N ILE A 109 -2.95 4.97 5.53
CA ILE A 109 -2.54 5.68 6.72
C ILE A 109 -1.97 4.67 7.71
N PHE A 110 -0.78 4.93 8.23
CA PHE A 110 -0.13 4.13 9.26
C PHE A 110 0.07 4.99 10.51
N LEU A 111 -0.33 4.48 11.66
CA LEU A 111 0.00 5.07 12.95
C LEU A 111 1.13 4.26 13.55
N SER A 112 2.35 4.81 13.57
CA SER A 112 3.55 4.09 14.00
C SER A 112 3.45 3.66 15.47
N ALA A 113 4.02 2.50 15.77
CA ALA A 113 4.10 2.02 17.15
C ALA A 113 4.94 2.94 18.04
N THR A 114 4.66 2.96 19.35
CA THR A 114 5.36 3.82 20.34
C THR A 114 6.90 3.70 20.32
N SER A 115 7.43 2.54 19.94
CA SER A 115 8.87 2.27 19.86
C SER A 115 9.37 2.04 18.43
N ALA A 116 8.60 2.43 17.42
CA ALA A 116 8.98 2.25 16.02
C ALA A 116 10.19 3.12 15.65
N VAL A 117 11.10 2.56 14.84
CA VAL A 117 12.08 3.36 14.11
C VAL A 117 11.32 4.07 12.98
N PRO A 118 11.51 5.38 12.77
CA PRO A 118 10.83 6.09 11.69
C PRO A 118 11.12 5.43 10.34
N SER A 119 10.07 5.10 9.59
CA SER A 119 10.19 4.49 8.24
C SER A 119 10.69 5.48 7.18
N ASN A 120 10.85 6.76 7.55
CA ASN A 120 11.38 7.84 6.71
C ASN A 120 12.45 8.65 7.49
N PRO A 121 13.67 8.14 7.64
CA PRO A 121 14.76 8.89 8.22
C PRO A 121 15.20 10.01 7.27
N ASP A 122 15.77 11.07 7.84
CA ASP A 122 16.48 12.06 7.05
C ASP A 122 17.66 11.39 6.30
N HIS A 123 17.53 11.29 4.97
CA HIS A 123 18.54 10.71 4.07
C HIS A 123 19.77 11.61 3.88
N SER A 124 19.92 12.69 4.67
CA SER A 124 21.06 13.62 4.63
C SER A 124 22.44 12.98 4.82
N SER A 125 22.52 11.72 5.26
CA SER A 125 23.77 11.00 5.50
C SER A 125 24.35 10.24 4.29
N GLY A 126 23.69 10.27 3.12
CA GLY A 126 24.26 9.77 1.85
C GLY A 126 24.61 8.28 1.84
N ARG A 127 24.00 7.49 2.72
CA ARG A 127 24.23 6.04 2.84
C ARG A 127 23.05 5.31 2.22
N ASP A 128 23.29 4.53 1.16
CA ASP A 128 22.32 3.60 0.53
C ASP A 128 22.02 2.37 1.40
N THR A 129 22.21 2.47 2.73
CA THR A 129 21.88 1.39 3.65
C THR A 129 20.37 1.31 3.78
N PRO A 130 19.74 0.16 3.51
CA PRO A 130 18.32 -0.02 3.73
C PRO A 130 17.96 0.23 5.19
N ILE A 131 16.85 0.91 5.41
CA ILE A 131 16.34 1.27 6.74
C ILE A 131 15.27 0.27 7.18
N THR A 132 14.51 -0.29 6.24
CA THR A 132 13.48 -1.28 6.58
C THR A 132 14.14 -2.59 7.03
N ASP A 133 13.86 -3.00 8.27
CA ASP A 133 14.24 -4.31 8.78
C ASP A 133 13.33 -5.42 8.23
N LEU A 134 13.94 -6.40 7.57
CA LEU A 134 13.26 -7.57 6.99
C LEU A 134 13.39 -8.84 7.86
N ALA A 135 13.98 -8.77 9.06
CA ALA A 135 14.20 -9.95 9.90
C ALA A 135 12.90 -10.69 10.28
N GLY A 136 11.78 -9.96 10.38
CA GLY A 136 10.45 -10.53 10.61
C GLY A 136 9.72 -11.01 9.34
N LEU A 137 10.32 -10.89 8.16
CA LEU A 137 9.68 -11.25 6.91
C LEU A 137 9.99 -12.70 6.54
N GLN A 138 8.96 -13.46 6.21
CA GLN A 138 9.09 -14.82 5.68
C GLN A 138 8.30 -14.91 4.38
N ALA A 139 8.90 -15.43 3.32
CA ALA A 139 8.23 -15.55 2.04
C ALA A 139 8.43 -16.94 1.42
N THR A 140 7.37 -17.45 0.80
CA THR A 140 7.38 -18.71 0.08
C THR A 140 6.75 -18.53 -1.29
N LEU A 141 7.46 -18.92 -2.35
CA LEU A 141 6.93 -18.99 -3.71
C LEU A 141 6.58 -20.45 -4.03
N ASN A 142 5.28 -20.75 -4.07
CA ASN A 142 4.78 -22.07 -4.43
C ASN A 142 4.55 -22.14 -5.94
N ILE A 143 5.25 -23.04 -6.62
CA ILE A 143 5.13 -23.27 -8.07
C ILE A 143 4.49 -24.65 -8.27
N PRO A 144 3.30 -24.76 -8.87
CA PRO A 144 2.55 -26.03 -8.91
C PRO A 144 3.23 -27.15 -9.71
N SER A 145 4.02 -26.81 -10.73
CA SER A 145 4.77 -27.76 -11.55
C SER A 145 6.13 -27.18 -12.00
N PRO A 146 7.19 -27.99 -12.17
CA PRO A 146 8.47 -27.54 -12.73
C PRO A 146 8.38 -26.93 -14.15
N SER A 147 7.29 -27.18 -14.88
CA SER A 147 7.00 -26.57 -16.18
C SER A 147 6.29 -25.22 -16.08
N ASP A 148 5.67 -24.92 -14.94
CA ASP A 148 4.83 -23.74 -14.78
C ASP A 148 5.67 -22.48 -14.66
N ARG A 149 5.14 -21.42 -15.28
CA ARG A 149 5.70 -20.06 -15.27
C ARG A 149 4.86 -19.13 -14.38
N THR A 150 3.95 -19.71 -13.61
CA THR A 150 3.08 -19.05 -12.63
C THR A 150 3.33 -19.65 -11.26
N GLY A 151 3.16 -18.84 -10.23
CA GLY A 151 3.36 -19.29 -8.86
C GLY A 151 2.67 -18.38 -7.87
N THR A 152 2.38 -18.91 -6.69
CA THR A 152 1.73 -18.17 -5.61
C THR A 152 2.79 -17.76 -4.61
N LEU A 153 3.08 -16.46 -4.54
CA LEU A 153 3.94 -15.87 -3.53
C LEU A 153 3.11 -15.60 -2.28
N VAL A 154 3.45 -16.28 -1.18
CA VAL A 154 2.89 -16.05 0.14
C VAL A 154 3.94 -15.35 1.00
N VAL A 155 3.57 -14.23 1.62
CA VAL A 155 4.48 -13.44 2.47
C VAL A 155 3.83 -13.22 3.83
N THR A 156 4.56 -13.56 4.88
CA THR A 156 4.19 -13.38 6.28
C THR A 156 5.10 -12.32 6.89
N ASN A 157 4.51 -11.34 7.56
CA ASN A 157 5.22 -10.33 8.33
C ASN A 157 4.98 -10.58 9.82
N THR A 158 6.00 -11.02 10.55
CA THR A 158 5.94 -11.19 12.01
C THR A 158 6.43 -9.96 12.77
N GLY A 159 6.88 -8.92 12.05
CA GLY A 159 7.33 -7.65 12.60
C GLY A 159 6.19 -6.75 13.06
N ARG A 160 6.57 -5.57 13.57
CA ARG A 160 5.67 -4.58 14.19
C ARG A 160 5.27 -3.42 13.26
N GLN A 161 5.85 -3.38 12.06
CA GLN A 161 5.60 -2.37 11.02
C GLN A 161 5.22 -3.06 9.71
N HIS A 162 4.44 -2.37 8.88
CA HIS A 162 4.09 -2.87 7.56
C HIS A 162 5.30 -2.99 6.63
N ILE A 163 5.16 -3.87 5.64
CA ILE A 163 6.07 -3.99 4.50
C ILE A 163 5.30 -3.68 3.22
N LYS A 164 5.67 -2.62 2.52
CA LYS A 164 5.20 -2.25 1.18
C LYS A 164 6.18 -2.78 0.15
N ILE A 165 5.74 -3.65 -0.75
CA ILE A 165 6.54 -4.16 -1.86
C ILE A 165 6.14 -3.41 -3.12
N SER A 166 6.96 -2.47 -3.58
CA SER A 166 6.68 -1.56 -4.69
C SER A 166 7.30 -1.99 -6.04
N GLU A 167 8.14 -3.01 -6.00
CA GLU A 167 8.69 -3.71 -7.16
C GLU A 167 9.17 -5.07 -6.68
N LEU A 168 9.02 -6.11 -7.51
CA LEU A 168 9.62 -7.41 -7.27
C LEU A 168 10.40 -7.83 -8.52
N ALA A 169 11.65 -8.23 -8.32
CA ALA A 169 12.53 -8.67 -9.37
C ALA A 169 13.26 -9.95 -8.96
N PHE A 170 13.71 -10.69 -9.97
CA PHE A 170 14.57 -11.84 -9.82
C PHE A 170 15.91 -11.55 -10.48
N LEU A 171 17.00 -11.81 -9.74
CA LEU A 171 18.36 -11.70 -10.22
C LEU A 171 18.97 -13.10 -10.32
N ASN A 172 19.37 -13.51 -11.52
CA ASN A 172 20.05 -14.79 -11.69
C ASN A 172 21.54 -14.72 -11.34
N THR A 173 22.21 -15.87 -11.25
CA THR A 173 23.66 -15.96 -10.97
C THR A 173 24.55 -15.29 -12.01
N ARG A 174 24.03 -14.99 -13.21
CA ARG A 174 24.73 -14.30 -14.30
C ARG A 174 24.52 -12.78 -14.27
N GLY A 175 23.82 -12.25 -13.26
CA GLY A 175 23.54 -10.82 -13.12
C GLY A 175 22.41 -10.30 -14.00
N SER A 176 21.65 -11.17 -14.68
CA SER A 176 20.48 -10.75 -15.45
C SER A 176 19.29 -10.55 -14.52
N LYS A 177 18.72 -9.33 -14.53
CA LYS A 177 17.54 -8.95 -13.76
C LYS A 177 16.27 -9.12 -14.58
N THR A 178 15.29 -9.83 -14.03
CA THR A 178 13.94 -9.98 -14.59
C THR A 178 12.94 -9.35 -13.64
N ILE A 179 12.14 -8.39 -14.11
CA ILE A 179 11.07 -7.79 -13.30
C ILE A 179 9.89 -8.76 -13.27
N LEU A 180 9.48 -9.19 -12.07
CA LEU A 180 8.35 -10.08 -11.83
C LEU A 180 7.06 -9.30 -11.54
N SER A 181 7.19 -8.12 -10.95
CA SER A 181 6.10 -7.17 -10.77
C SER A 181 6.63 -5.75 -10.90
N LYS A 182 6.03 -4.98 -11.81
CA LYS A 182 6.33 -3.56 -12.01
C LYS A 182 5.29 -2.71 -11.28
N GLY A 183 5.71 -1.98 -10.26
CA GLY A 183 4.83 -1.20 -9.41
C GLY A 183 4.35 -1.97 -8.19
N LEU A 184 3.43 -1.35 -7.44
CA LEU A 184 2.95 -1.86 -6.16
C LEU A 184 2.41 -3.29 -6.30
N LEU A 185 3.15 -4.26 -5.75
CA LEU A 185 2.67 -5.63 -5.57
C LEU A 185 1.64 -5.66 -4.44
N GLY A 186 1.97 -5.02 -3.32
CA GLY A 186 1.04 -4.89 -2.20
C GLY A 186 1.72 -4.56 -0.89
N TYR A 187 0.96 -4.72 0.19
CA TYR A 187 1.40 -4.49 1.55
C TYR A 187 1.22 -5.76 2.38
N VAL A 188 2.09 -5.99 3.35
CA VAL A 188 1.92 -7.00 4.40
C VAL A 188 1.92 -6.27 5.74
N LEU A 189 0.76 -6.20 6.37
CA LEU A 189 0.60 -5.52 7.66
C LEU A 189 1.34 -6.27 8.78
N PRO A 190 1.61 -5.62 9.93
CA PRO A 190 2.18 -6.29 11.09
C PRO A 190 1.40 -7.56 11.46
N HIS A 191 2.13 -8.60 11.84
CA HIS A 191 1.58 -9.91 12.25
C HIS A 191 0.55 -10.52 11.27
N SER A 192 0.66 -10.15 9.99
CA SER A 192 -0.30 -10.53 8.95
C SER A 192 0.37 -11.29 7.82
N GLN A 193 -0.44 -11.86 6.94
CA GLN A 193 0.01 -12.63 5.79
C GLN A 193 -0.78 -12.24 4.54
N MET A 194 -0.10 -12.16 3.40
CA MET A 194 -0.71 -11.91 2.08
C MET A 194 -0.22 -12.91 1.05
N SER A 195 -0.98 -13.02 -0.04
CA SER A 195 -0.69 -13.94 -1.13
C SER A 195 -0.98 -13.27 -2.48
N TRP A 196 -0.08 -13.45 -3.43
CA TRP A 196 -0.21 -12.93 -4.79
C TRP A 196 0.13 -14.00 -5.82
N THR A 197 -0.62 -14.02 -6.92
CA THR A 197 -0.24 -14.82 -8.08
C THR A 197 0.76 -14.03 -8.91
N LEU A 198 1.94 -14.62 -9.11
CA LEU A 198 2.97 -14.12 -10.01
C LEU A 198 2.86 -14.83 -11.35
N HIS A 199 3.05 -14.06 -12.41
CA HIS A 199 3.06 -14.54 -13.79
C HIS A 199 4.45 -14.37 -14.40
N ASP A 200 4.68 -15.02 -15.54
CA ASP A 200 5.91 -14.89 -16.33
C ASP A 200 7.21 -15.17 -15.55
N LEU A 201 7.14 -16.01 -14.52
CA LEU A 201 8.28 -16.41 -13.71
C LEU A 201 9.34 -17.10 -14.57
N PRO A 202 10.65 -16.85 -14.36
CA PRO A 202 11.73 -17.68 -14.90
C PRO A 202 11.52 -19.18 -14.61
N ALA A 203 12.25 -20.03 -15.34
CA ALA A 203 12.09 -21.48 -15.20
C ALA A 203 12.50 -21.86 -13.76
N PRO A 204 11.78 -22.77 -13.09
CA PRO A 204 12.05 -23.10 -11.68
C PRO A 204 13.52 -23.47 -11.40
N ALA A 205 14.17 -24.22 -12.29
CA ALA A 205 15.60 -24.52 -12.18
C ALA A 205 16.52 -23.28 -12.19
N THR A 206 16.11 -22.20 -12.87
CA THR A 206 16.80 -20.90 -12.83
C THR A 206 16.51 -20.18 -11.50
N LEU A 207 15.25 -20.21 -11.04
CA LEU A 207 14.83 -19.56 -9.80
C LEU A 207 15.60 -20.08 -8.58
N SER A 208 15.80 -21.40 -8.47
CA SER A 208 16.46 -22.05 -7.33
C SER A 208 17.92 -21.60 -7.08
N ASN A 209 18.54 -20.93 -8.06
CA ASN A 209 19.93 -20.49 -7.96
C ASN A 209 20.09 -18.97 -7.90
N GLY A 210 18.99 -18.20 -8.00
CA GLY A 210 19.04 -16.75 -7.98
C GLY A 210 18.56 -16.15 -6.68
N LYS A 211 18.37 -14.83 -6.71
CA LYS A 211 17.89 -14.03 -5.59
C LYS A 211 16.67 -13.25 -5.99
N PHE A 212 15.81 -12.97 -5.02
CA PHE A 212 14.68 -12.08 -5.20
C PHE A 212 15.01 -10.74 -4.57
N GLU A 213 14.78 -9.67 -5.31
CA GLU A 213 14.98 -8.30 -4.83
C GLU A 213 13.67 -7.54 -4.91
N GLY A 214 13.42 -6.66 -3.95
CA GLY A 214 12.26 -5.78 -3.97
C GLY A 214 12.57 -4.36 -3.55
N LYS A 215 11.82 -3.40 -4.08
CA LYS A 215 11.82 -2.03 -3.54
C LYS A 215 10.85 -1.97 -2.38
N ILE A 216 11.38 -1.82 -1.17
CA ILE A 216 10.62 -1.93 0.08
C ILE A 216 10.40 -0.56 0.69
N ASN A 217 9.16 -0.30 1.12
CA ASN A 217 8.78 0.94 1.80
C ASN A 217 9.32 2.20 1.08
N GLU A 218 10.14 3.00 1.75
CA GLU A 218 10.79 4.19 1.20
C GLU A 218 12.31 4.01 1.10
N ASP A 219 12.82 2.76 1.13
CA ASP A 219 14.23 2.52 0.94
C ASP A 219 14.68 2.95 -0.46
N LEU A 220 15.80 3.67 -0.54
CA LEU A 220 16.34 4.17 -1.80
C LEU A 220 16.78 3.04 -2.75
N GLY A 221 17.27 1.93 -2.18
CA GLY A 221 17.75 0.76 -2.89
C GLY A 221 16.79 -0.43 -2.82
N ALA A 222 16.96 -1.38 -3.73
CA ALA A 222 16.30 -2.67 -3.62
C ALA A 222 16.96 -3.52 -2.51
N GLN A 223 16.14 -4.30 -1.80
CA GLN A 223 16.58 -5.24 -0.78
C GLN A 223 16.38 -6.68 -1.23
N GLU A 224 17.27 -7.59 -0.82
CA GLU A 224 17.08 -9.03 -1.00
C GLU A 224 15.92 -9.52 -0.11
N LEU A 225 14.94 -10.20 -0.72
CA LEU A 225 13.78 -10.75 -0.04
C LEU A 225 14.02 -12.22 0.32
N PRO A 226 13.64 -12.67 1.54
CA PRO A 226 13.85 -14.04 2.01
C PRO A 226 12.80 -15.01 1.42
N ILE A 227 12.80 -15.16 0.10
CA ILE A 227 11.83 -16.01 -0.62
C ILE A 227 12.38 -17.42 -0.77
N THR A 228 11.69 -18.39 -0.16
CA THR A 228 11.95 -19.82 -0.36
C THR A 228 11.07 -20.35 -1.49
N ILE A 229 11.64 -21.06 -2.45
CA ILE A 229 10.86 -21.68 -3.54
C ILE A 229 10.38 -23.06 -3.08
N ARG A 230 9.10 -23.36 -3.30
CA ARG A 230 8.50 -24.68 -3.12
C ARG A 230 8.00 -25.22 -4.44
N LEU A 231 8.45 -26.42 -4.76
CA LEU A 231 7.98 -27.24 -5.88
C LEU A 231 7.22 -28.44 -5.30
N PRO A 232 6.33 -29.08 -6.08
CA PRO A 232 5.67 -30.33 -5.69
C PRO A 232 6.66 -31.46 -5.38
#